data_AF-A0A6H2CYT4-F1
#
_entry.id   AF-A0A6H2CYT4-F1
#
_cell.length_a   1.000
_cell.length_b   1.000
_cell.length_c   1.000
_cell.angle_alpha   90.00
_cell.angle_beta   90.00
_cell.angle_gamma   90.00
#
_symmetry.space_group_name_H-M   'P 1'
#
loop_
_entity.id
_entity.type
_entity.pdbx_description
1 polymer ?
#
loop_
_entity_poly.entity_id
_entity_poly.type
_entity_poly.pdbx_seq_one_letter_code
_entity_poly.pdbx_strand_id
1 'polypeptide(L)'
;MSENENELKFDTPSDDQEEMVSPTIIVFFASETVNNSMKQVVKLLQQQEGASEFEITRNKRLIRVLSGMTSNSDFWDKNCQCNIDMIGNSFTSSLSTFISTMNRPNQEEVSGYTVSQTDQINSLFSDTLRFLLELEWTMDEEGLHYELEAVKAFALDSLDKFDGNSQTRIRYAFYQMPVHVLKNLLKEKNILRLRNLDEVQTNVERRVNDWEERIDKGTIQSKALEDALEKHKTAYNFVALHKGFNKLSSKKNFEKWFHAILATLLGLLIPTPIVAKLWYLSKLPTNQMPDATLLAVSIIPIASLVAILIYFFRISLANFKSAKSQILQIELRMTLCEFVQDYAKYAKEIKDNSDITLNNFEKVIFSNIVADEGQIPAVFDGVDQISKLVKAAQGK
;
A
#
# COMPACT_ATOMS: atom_id res chain seq x y z
N MET A 1 27.54 5.87 -28.03
CA MET A 1 27.10 7.00 -27.19
C MET A 1 26.10 6.40 -26.23
N SER A 2 26.54 6.17 -25.00
CA SER A 2 25.90 5.34 -23.98
C SER A 2 24.65 6.00 -23.40
N GLU A 3 23.52 5.29 -23.46
CA GLU A 3 22.34 5.58 -22.64
C GLU A 3 22.58 5.02 -21.23
N ASN A 4 22.58 5.90 -20.24
CA ASN A 4 22.55 5.55 -18.82
C ASN A 4 21.07 5.47 -18.40
N GLU A 5 20.53 4.27 -18.33
CA GLU A 5 19.35 3.99 -17.52
C GLU A 5 19.82 3.70 -16.08
N ASN A 6 19.64 4.67 -15.18
CA ASN A 6 19.80 4.45 -13.75
C ASN A 6 18.52 3.78 -13.21
N GLU A 7 18.70 2.55 -12.73
CA GLU A 7 17.74 1.73 -12.01
C GLU A 7 17.09 2.48 -10.84
N LEU A 8 15.75 2.44 -10.75
CA LEU A 8 15.04 2.56 -9.48
C LEU A 8 14.58 1.15 -9.08
N LYS A 9 15.45 0.41 -8.40
CA LYS A 9 15.09 -0.83 -7.72
C LYS A 9 14.29 -0.45 -6.47
N PHE A 10 13.00 -0.76 -6.48
CA PHE A 10 12.21 -0.85 -5.27
C PHE A 10 12.62 -2.14 -4.55
N ASP A 11 13.31 -2.00 -3.41
CA ASP A 11 13.47 -3.10 -2.45
C ASP A 11 12.09 -3.46 -1.91
N THR A 12 11.50 -4.51 -2.49
CA THR A 12 10.41 -5.25 -1.86
C THR A 12 10.97 -5.92 -0.59
N PRO A 13 10.32 -5.77 0.57
CA PRO A 13 10.74 -6.50 1.77
C PRO A 13 10.66 -7.99 1.48
N SER A 14 11.69 -8.73 1.89
CA SER A 14 11.70 -10.18 1.87
C SER A 14 10.46 -10.69 2.59
N ASP A 15 9.56 -11.30 1.82
CA ASP A 15 8.57 -12.24 2.34
C ASP A 15 9.36 -13.46 2.85
N ASP A 16 9.97 -13.33 4.03
CA ASP A 16 10.32 -14.45 4.87
C ASP A 16 9.01 -14.97 5.49
N GLN A 17 8.14 -15.51 4.65
CA GLN A 17 7.13 -16.46 5.09
C GLN A 17 7.89 -17.75 5.41
N GLU A 18 8.46 -17.82 6.61
CA GLU A 18 8.65 -19.11 7.27
C GLU A 18 7.27 -19.77 7.34
N GLU A 19 6.98 -20.65 6.37
CA GLU A 19 5.90 -21.62 6.46
C GLU A 19 5.99 -22.25 7.84
N MET A 20 4.98 -22.02 8.68
CA MET A 20 4.79 -22.78 9.89
C MET A 20 4.55 -24.24 9.48
N VAL A 21 5.62 -25.01 9.36
CA VAL A 21 5.58 -26.46 9.19
C VAL A 21 4.93 -27.01 10.45
N SER A 22 3.62 -27.24 10.39
CA SER A 22 2.91 -28.01 11.39
C SER A 22 3.63 -29.36 11.55
N PRO A 23 3.96 -29.80 12.77
CA PRO A 23 4.70 -31.04 12.96
C PRO A 23 3.95 -32.20 12.30
N THR A 24 4.63 -32.94 11.43
CA THR A 24 4.09 -34.11 10.75
C THR A 24 3.73 -35.17 11.80
N ILE A 25 2.43 -35.34 12.04
CA ILE A 25 1.91 -36.36 12.96
C ILE A 25 2.30 -37.74 12.43
N ILE A 26 2.99 -38.54 13.24
CA ILE A 26 3.34 -39.93 12.92
C ILE A 26 2.05 -40.77 13.03
N VAL A 27 1.66 -41.39 11.91
CA VAL A 27 0.52 -42.31 11.84
C VAL A 27 0.99 -43.72 12.26
N PHE A 28 0.64 -44.16 13.46
CA PHE A 28 1.12 -45.42 14.05
C PHE A 28 -0.01 -46.40 14.35
N PHE A 29 -0.99 -46.03 15.16
CA PHE A 29 -2.13 -46.87 15.52
C PHE A 29 -3.11 -47.06 14.36
N ALA A 30 -3.23 -46.07 13.47
CA ALA A 30 -4.02 -46.20 12.24
C ALA A 30 -3.30 -46.98 11.13
N SER A 31 -2.02 -47.34 11.32
CA SER A 31 -1.31 -48.23 10.41
C SER A 31 -1.98 -49.60 10.36
N GLU A 32 -2.25 -50.08 9.15
CA GLU A 32 -2.94 -51.37 8.92
C GLU A 32 -2.24 -52.53 9.63
N THR A 33 -0.90 -52.54 9.64
CA THR A 33 -0.11 -53.59 10.29
C THR A 33 -0.30 -53.61 11.81
N VAL A 34 -0.22 -52.44 12.45
CA VAL A 34 -0.32 -52.33 13.92
C VAL A 34 -1.77 -52.55 14.36
N ASN A 35 -2.74 -51.97 13.64
CA ASN A 35 -4.16 -52.12 13.92
C ASN A 35 -4.62 -53.59 13.83
N ASN A 36 -4.21 -54.31 12.77
CA ASN A 36 -4.52 -55.72 12.60
C ASN A 36 -3.84 -56.59 13.68
N SER A 37 -2.60 -56.27 14.03
CA SER A 37 -1.89 -56.97 15.12
C SER A 37 -2.61 -56.80 16.45
N MET A 38 -3.03 -55.57 16.81
CA MET A 38 -3.79 -55.32 18.04
C MET A 38 -5.14 -56.07 18.06
N LYS A 39 -5.89 -56.09 16.95
CA LYS A 39 -7.14 -56.86 16.82
C LYS A 39 -6.90 -58.36 17.02
N GLN A 40 -5.82 -58.88 16.47
CA GLN A 40 -5.44 -60.29 16.63
C GLN A 40 -5.07 -60.61 18.08
N VAL A 41 -4.28 -59.75 18.74
CA VAL A 41 -3.95 -59.89 20.17
C VAL A 41 -5.21 -59.87 21.04
N VAL A 42 -6.14 -58.96 20.79
CA VAL A 42 -7.43 -58.90 21.53
C VAL A 42 -8.20 -60.22 21.38
N LYS A 43 -8.30 -60.77 20.17
CA LYS A 43 -8.99 -62.05 19.92
C LYS A 43 -8.31 -63.21 20.66
N LEU A 44 -6.98 -63.26 20.65
CA LEU A 44 -6.21 -64.30 21.35
C LEU A 44 -6.34 -64.20 22.87
N LEU A 45 -6.35 -62.98 23.43
CA LEU A 45 -6.53 -62.75 24.86
C LEU A 45 -7.96 -63.09 25.33
N GLN A 46 -8.97 -62.91 24.49
CA GLN A 46 -10.34 -63.33 24.79
C GLN A 46 -10.52 -64.86 24.83
N GLN A 47 -9.66 -65.60 24.14
CA GLN A 47 -9.68 -67.06 24.09
C GLN A 47 -8.92 -67.72 25.26
N GLN A 48 -8.22 -66.92 26.07
CA GLN A 48 -7.48 -67.42 27.23
C GLN A 48 -8.27 -67.19 28.53
N GLU A 49 -8.41 -68.24 29.33
CA GLU A 49 -8.87 -68.14 30.71
C GLU A 49 -7.65 -67.89 31.61
N GLY A 50 -7.63 -66.76 32.34
CA GLY A 50 -6.56 -66.44 33.28
C GLY A 50 -6.56 -67.41 34.47
N ALA A 51 -5.37 -67.79 34.95
CA ALA A 51 -5.24 -68.76 36.04
C ALA A 51 -5.51 -68.14 37.43
N SER A 52 -5.41 -66.82 37.55
CA SER A 52 -5.65 -66.06 38.79
C SER A 52 -6.54 -64.84 38.59
N GLU A 53 -7.18 -64.35 39.66
CA GLU A 53 -8.00 -63.13 39.65
C GLU A 53 -7.23 -61.90 39.14
N PHE A 54 -5.94 -61.82 39.45
CA PHE A 54 -5.03 -60.79 38.93
C PHE A 54 -4.90 -60.87 37.41
N GLU A 55 -4.62 -62.06 36.87
CA GLU A 55 -4.46 -62.26 35.42
C GLU A 55 -5.76 -62.00 34.66
N ILE A 56 -6.91 -62.44 35.20
CA ILE A 56 -8.23 -62.17 34.63
C ILE A 56 -8.48 -60.66 34.55
N THR A 57 -8.21 -59.95 35.64
CA THR A 57 -8.43 -58.49 35.72
C THR A 57 -7.47 -57.75 34.79
N ARG A 58 -6.18 -58.09 34.79
CA ARG A 58 -5.17 -57.53 33.89
C ARG A 58 -5.55 -57.73 32.42
N ASN A 59 -5.92 -58.95 32.03
CA ASN A 59 -6.28 -59.27 30.66
C ASN A 59 -7.52 -58.50 30.21
N LYS A 60 -8.55 -58.39 31.07
CA LYS A 60 -9.76 -57.61 30.79
C LYS A 60 -9.46 -56.13 30.58
N ARG A 61 -8.60 -55.54 31.42
CA ARG A 61 -8.18 -54.14 31.31
C ARG A 61 -7.33 -53.90 30.07
N LEU A 62 -6.39 -54.79 29.76
CA LEU A 62 -5.58 -54.74 28.54
C LEU A 62 -6.44 -54.79 27.27
N ILE A 63 -7.37 -55.76 27.19
CA ILE A 63 -8.31 -55.87 26.07
C ILE A 63 -9.08 -54.57 25.87
N ARG A 64 -9.55 -53.95 26.97
CA ARG A 64 -10.34 -52.73 26.92
C ARG A 64 -9.54 -51.57 26.32
N VAL A 65 -8.29 -51.37 26.75
CA VAL A 65 -7.45 -50.28 26.24
C VAL A 65 -7.06 -50.53 24.77
N LEU A 66 -6.66 -51.74 24.41
CA LEU A 66 -6.36 -52.09 23.00
C LEU A 66 -7.59 -51.95 22.09
N SER A 67 -8.78 -52.26 22.60
CA SER A 67 -10.04 -52.04 21.87
C SER A 67 -10.32 -50.55 21.67
N GLY A 68 -9.98 -49.72 22.67
CA GLY A 68 -10.06 -48.26 22.55
C GLY A 68 -9.09 -47.69 21.51
N MET A 69 -7.84 -48.18 21.51
CA MET A 69 -6.81 -47.79 20.53
C MET A 69 -7.18 -48.18 19.09
N THR A 70 -7.80 -49.36 18.91
CA THR A 70 -8.24 -49.82 17.58
C THR A 70 -9.51 -49.13 17.08
N SER A 71 -10.39 -48.67 17.98
CA SER A 71 -11.63 -47.99 17.61
C SER A 71 -11.42 -46.53 17.22
N ASN A 72 -10.50 -45.82 17.90
CA ASN A 72 -10.24 -44.40 17.69
C ASN A 72 -8.78 -44.12 17.30
N SER A 73 -8.22 -44.88 16.37
CA SER A 73 -6.78 -44.90 16.10
C SER A 73 -6.17 -43.52 15.77
N ASP A 74 -6.87 -42.69 14.99
CA ASP A 74 -6.41 -41.33 14.65
C ASP A 74 -6.29 -40.42 15.88
N PHE A 75 -7.19 -40.59 16.86
CA PHE A 75 -7.17 -39.82 18.11
C PHE A 75 -5.97 -40.21 18.97
N TRP A 76 -5.64 -41.50 19.02
CA TRP A 76 -4.45 -41.98 19.74
C TRP A 76 -3.18 -41.55 19.04
N ASP A 77 -3.14 -41.57 17.70
CA ASP A 77 -2.00 -41.06 16.94
C ASP A 77 -1.76 -39.58 17.28
N LYS A 78 -2.78 -38.72 17.18
CA LYS A 78 -2.61 -37.28 17.48
C LYS A 78 -2.06 -37.01 18.89
N ASN A 79 -2.54 -37.75 19.89
CA ASN A 79 -2.30 -37.42 21.30
C ASN A 79 -1.16 -38.22 21.96
N CYS A 80 -0.63 -39.26 21.30
CA CYS A 80 0.41 -40.14 21.88
C CYS A 80 1.75 -40.09 21.13
N GLN A 81 2.07 -38.96 20.48
CA GLN A 81 3.25 -38.82 19.62
C GLN A 81 4.58 -39.08 20.36
N CYS A 82 4.67 -38.75 21.65
CA CYS A 82 5.91 -38.94 22.42
C CYS A 82 6.21 -40.41 22.65
N ASN A 83 5.25 -41.23 23.13
CA ASN A 83 5.48 -42.66 23.27
C ASN A 83 5.48 -43.39 21.93
N ILE A 84 4.82 -42.90 20.88
CA ILE A 84 4.96 -43.46 19.52
C ILE A 84 6.44 -43.41 19.12
N ASP A 85 7.10 -42.27 19.29
CA ASP A 85 8.53 -42.11 19.02
C ASP A 85 9.41 -42.97 19.96
N MET A 86 9.10 -42.99 21.27
CA MET A 86 9.94 -43.68 22.26
C MET A 86 9.81 -45.22 22.26
N ILE A 87 8.61 -45.76 22.03
CA ILE A 87 8.33 -47.21 22.17
C ILE A 87 7.53 -47.84 21.03
N GLY A 88 7.11 -47.10 20.00
CA GLY A 88 6.28 -47.66 18.91
C GLY A 88 6.88 -48.92 18.27
N ASN A 89 8.20 -48.92 18.00
CA ASN A 89 8.90 -50.08 17.46
C ASN A 89 8.90 -51.26 18.43
N SER A 90 9.23 -51.02 19.70
CA SER A 90 9.25 -52.05 20.76
C SER A 90 7.86 -52.64 21.00
N PHE A 91 6.83 -51.81 20.96
CA PHE A 91 5.44 -52.23 21.11
C PHE A 91 5.01 -53.11 19.94
N THR A 92 5.35 -52.72 18.70
CA THR A 92 5.08 -53.53 17.50
C THR A 92 5.78 -54.89 17.57
N SER A 93 7.03 -54.93 18.02
CA SER A 93 7.76 -56.19 18.24
C SER A 93 7.13 -57.04 19.34
N SER A 94 6.59 -56.42 20.40
CA SER A 94 5.92 -57.13 21.48
C SER A 94 4.60 -57.75 21.01
N LEU A 95 3.83 -57.03 20.18
CA LEU A 95 2.61 -57.56 19.56
C LEU A 95 2.91 -58.77 18.66
N SER A 96 3.90 -58.68 17.79
CA SER A 96 4.25 -59.78 16.88
C SER A 96 4.83 -60.99 17.62
N THR A 97 5.64 -60.77 18.68
CA THR A 97 6.16 -61.82 19.55
C THR A 97 5.03 -62.56 20.26
N PHE A 98 4.05 -61.84 20.79
CA PHE A 98 2.88 -62.47 21.42
C PHE A 98 2.07 -63.30 20.43
N ILE A 99 1.77 -62.76 19.24
CA ILE A 99 1.03 -63.47 18.19
C ILE A 99 1.76 -64.76 17.76
N SER A 100 3.09 -64.70 17.57
CA SER A 100 3.88 -65.86 17.16
C SER A 100 3.98 -66.92 18.25
N THR A 101 4.04 -66.52 19.52
CA THR A 101 4.05 -67.44 20.67
C THR A 101 2.72 -68.15 20.82
N MET A 102 1.60 -67.45 20.61
CA MET A 102 0.25 -68.00 20.77
C MET A 102 -0.18 -68.93 19.62
N ASN A 103 0.39 -68.76 18.42
CA ASN A 103 0.09 -69.60 17.26
C ASN A 103 0.92 -70.91 17.20
N ARG A 104 1.85 -71.16 18.14
CA ARG A 104 2.61 -72.41 18.22
C ARG A 104 2.04 -73.34 19.31
N PRO A 105 1.34 -74.43 18.94
CA PRO A 105 0.67 -75.31 19.91
C PRO A 105 1.59 -76.31 20.63
N ASN A 106 2.83 -76.52 20.19
CA ASN A 106 3.72 -77.52 20.77
C ASN A 106 4.99 -76.85 21.32
N GLN A 107 5.12 -76.79 22.64
CA GLN A 107 6.39 -76.52 23.31
C GLN A 107 7.25 -77.79 23.23
N GLU A 108 8.27 -77.79 22.37
CA GLU A 108 9.52 -78.46 22.73
C GLU A 108 10.42 -77.40 23.36
N GLU A 109 10.83 -77.66 24.59
CA GLU A 109 11.84 -76.89 25.31
C GLU A 109 13.12 -76.82 24.47
N VAL A 110 13.33 -75.68 23.81
CA VAL A 110 14.62 -75.39 23.18
C VAL A 110 15.10 -74.03 23.67
N SER A 111 16.22 -74.09 24.39
CA SER A 111 17.00 -73.01 25.00
C SER A 111 16.43 -72.45 26.32
N GLY A 112 17.24 -72.55 27.39
CA GLY A 112 16.88 -72.31 28.79
C GLY A 112 16.57 -70.86 29.20
N TYR A 113 15.76 -70.16 28.42
CA TYR A 113 15.11 -68.90 28.77
C TYR A 113 13.67 -68.92 28.22
N THR A 114 12.76 -69.56 28.94
CA THR A 114 11.32 -69.50 28.64
C THR A 114 10.75 -68.20 29.21
N VAL A 115 10.53 -67.20 28.35
CA VAL A 115 9.70 -66.04 28.72
C VAL A 115 8.28 -66.54 28.94
N SER A 116 7.76 -66.44 30.15
CA SER A 116 6.42 -66.92 30.47
C SER A 116 5.38 -66.16 29.64
N GLN A 117 4.30 -66.84 29.20
CA GLN A 117 3.17 -66.17 28.55
C GLN A 117 2.65 -65.01 29.41
N THR A 118 2.67 -65.17 30.73
CA THR A 118 2.31 -64.14 31.70
C THR A 118 3.23 -62.91 31.63
N ASP A 119 4.53 -63.08 31.39
CA ASP A 119 5.50 -61.98 31.27
C ASP A 119 5.29 -61.18 29.98
N GLN A 120 4.94 -61.85 28.88
CA GLN A 120 4.61 -61.18 27.62
C GLN A 120 3.36 -60.31 27.76
N ILE A 121 2.33 -60.81 28.46
CA ILE A 121 1.11 -60.04 28.71
C ILE A 121 1.38 -58.88 29.68
N ASN A 122 2.21 -59.08 30.70
CA ASN A 122 2.65 -58.01 31.60
C ASN A 122 3.40 -56.89 30.85
N SER A 123 4.31 -57.27 29.94
CA SER A 123 5.02 -56.31 29.09
C SER A 123 4.04 -55.50 28.23
N LEU A 124 3.11 -56.18 27.54
CA LEU A 124 2.08 -55.52 26.73
C LEU A 124 1.19 -54.59 27.57
N PHE A 125 0.81 -55.00 28.77
CA PHE A 125 0.07 -54.15 29.70
C PHE A 125 0.86 -52.90 30.08
N SER A 126 2.13 -53.06 30.42
CA SER A 126 3.00 -51.94 30.81
C SER A 126 3.22 -50.94 29.66
N ASP A 127 3.35 -51.41 28.42
CA ASP A 127 3.51 -50.55 27.24
C ASP A 127 2.20 -49.83 26.91
N THR A 128 1.07 -50.54 27.00
CA THR A 128 -0.27 -49.97 26.79
C THR A 128 -0.60 -48.90 27.84
N LEU A 129 -0.19 -49.10 29.09
CA LEU A 129 -0.35 -48.14 30.17
C LEU A 129 0.40 -46.82 29.90
N ARG A 130 1.56 -46.87 29.23
CA ARG A 130 2.33 -45.66 28.90
C ARG A 130 1.58 -44.77 27.91
N PHE A 131 1.04 -45.37 26.85
CA PHE A 131 0.21 -44.65 25.88
C PHE A 131 -1.06 -44.10 26.55
N LEU A 132 -1.69 -44.87 27.43
CA LEU A 132 -2.86 -44.42 28.16
C LEU A 132 -2.57 -43.19 29.04
N LEU A 133 -1.46 -43.23 29.78
CA LEU A 133 -1.06 -42.11 30.61
C LEU A 133 -0.73 -40.89 29.74
N GLU A 134 0.03 -41.02 28.65
CA GLU A 134 0.30 -39.88 27.77
C GLU A 134 -0.98 -39.24 27.23
N LEU A 135 -1.96 -40.05 26.82
CA LEU A 135 -3.25 -39.57 26.34
C LEU A 135 -3.95 -38.66 27.35
N GLU A 136 -3.88 -39.01 28.64
CA GLU A 136 -4.43 -38.19 29.74
C GLU A 136 -3.73 -36.84 29.87
N TRP A 137 -2.42 -36.78 29.65
CA TRP A 137 -1.64 -35.54 29.78
C TRP A 137 -1.77 -34.61 28.57
N THR A 138 -2.16 -35.14 27.41
CA THR A 138 -2.21 -34.39 26.14
C THR A 138 -3.63 -34.00 25.71
N MET A 139 -4.67 -34.64 26.25
CA MET A 139 -6.06 -34.30 25.98
C MET A 139 -6.48 -32.97 26.62
N ASP A 140 -7.19 -32.13 25.85
CA ASP A 140 -7.73 -30.84 26.32
C ASP A 140 -9.10 -30.98 27.02
N GLU A 141 -9.76 -32.15 26.94
CA GLU A 141 -11.06 -32.40 27.55
C GLU A 141 -10.92 -32.97 28.97
N GLU A 142 -11.75 -32.55 29.93
CA GLU A 142 -11.74 -33.05 31.34
C GLU A 142 -12.17 -34.53 31.50
N GLY A 143 -12.32 -35.30 30.42
CA GLY A 143 -13.21 -36.46 30.39
C GLY A 143 -12.62 -37.77 29.88
N LEU A 144 -11.63 -38.34 30.57
CA LEU A 144 -11.32 -39.77 30.40
C LEU A 144 -11.93 -40.56 31.56
N HIS A 145 -13.18 -40.99 31.29
CA HIS A 145 -14.09 -41.87 32.05
C HIS A 145 -13.43 -42.76 33.12
N TYR A 146 -14.09 -42.87 34.29
CA TYR A 146 -13.87 -43.84 35.40
C TYR A 146 -13.14 -45.15 35.07
N GLU A 147 -13.37 -45.71 33.89
CA GLU A 147 -12.70 -46.90 33.37
C GLU A 147 -11.17 -46.81 33.33
N LEU A 148 -10.61 -45.63 33.06
CA LEU A 148 -9.17 -45.44 32.93
C LEU A 148 -8.49 -45.19 34.27
N GLU A 149 -9.18 -44.48 35.15
CA GLU A 149 -8.79 -44.39 36.55
C GLU A 149 -8.75 -45.79 37.18
N ALA A 150 -9.70 -46.65 36.82
CA ALA A 150 -9.69 -48.04 37.27
C ALA A 150 -8.52 -48.87 36.69
N VAL A 151 -7.99 -48.54 35.50
CA VAL A 151 -6.77 -49.17 34.95
C VAL A 151 -5.53 -48.70 35.72
N LYS A 152 -5.45 -47.39 36.03
CA LYS A 152 -4.35 -46.81 36.82
C LYS A 152 -4.31 -47.35 38.24
N ALA A 153 -5.45 -47.33 38.94
CA ALA A 153 -5.58 -47.87 40.28
C ALA A 153 -5.15 -49.34 40.34
N PHE A 154 -5.62 -50.17 39.38
CA PHE A 154 -5.19 -51.56 39.29
C PHE A 154 -3.67 -51.72 39.09
N ALA A 155 -3.06 -50.90 38.24
CA ALA A 155 -1.62 -50.95 37.97
C ALA A 155 -0.78 -50.61 39.22
N LEU A 156 -1.27 -49.70 40.07
CA LEU A 156 -0.62 -49.33 41.33
C LEU A 156 -0.87 -50.36 42.43
N ASP A 157 -2.13 -50.79 42.61
CA ASP A 157 -2.54 -51.73 43.67
C ASP A 157 -1.97 -53.14 43.48
N SER A 158 -1.69 -53.53 42.23
CA SER A 158 -1.14 -54.85 41.89
C SER A 158 0.32 -54.79 41.46
N LEU A 159 1.03 -53.69 41.74
CA LEU A 159 2.40 -53.48 41.27
C LEU A 159 3.34 -54.62 41.70
N ASP A 160 3.19 -55.13 42.92
CA ASP A 160 3.97 -56.24 43.48
C ASP A 160 3.76 -57.57 42.76
N LYS A 161 2.64 -57.75 42.05
CA LYS A 161 2.27 -58.98 41.32
C LYS A 161 2.83 -59.03 39.90
N PHE A 162 3.38 -57.92 39.38
CA PHE A 162 4.05 -57.90 38.09
C PHE A 162 5.49 -58.42 38.18
N ASP A 163 6.03 -58.90 37.07
CA ASP A 163 7.45 -59.26 36.96
C ASP A 163 8.35 -58.00 37.10
N GLY A 164 9.62 -58.19 37.49
CA GLY A 164 10.53 -57.08 37.79
C GLY A 164 10.72 -56.08 36.65
N ASN A 165 10.66 -56.54 35.40
CA ASN A 165 10.78 -55.66 34.23
C ASN A 165 9.53 -54.81 34.07
N SER A 166 8.34 -55.45 34.13
CA SER A 166 7.06 -54.75 34.03
C SER A 166 6.83 -53.79 35.19
N GLN A 167 7.24 -54.13 36.42
CA GLN A 167 7.23 -53.21 37.56
C GLN A 167 8.04 -51.94 37.27
N THR A 168 9.23 -52.10 36.70
CA THR A 168 10.11 -50.98 36.37
C THR A 168 9.49 -50.10 35.30
N ARG A 169 8.88 -50.70 34.27
CA ARG A 169 8.15 -49.98 33.21
C ARG A 169 6.95 -49.20 33.75
N ILE A 170 6.17 -49.82 34.65
CA ILE A 170 5.03 -49.17 35.30
C ILE A 170 5.50 -47.99 36.17
N ARG A 171 6.55 -48.17 36.98
CA ARG A 171 7.13 -47.06 37.77
C ARG A 171 7.63 -45.92 36.87
N TYR A 172 8.32 -46.25 35.78
CA TYR A 172 8.74 -45.25 34.80
C TYR A 172 7.54 -44.47 34.24
N ALA A 173 6.48 -45.18 33.86
CA ALA A 173 5.26 -44.59 33.28
C ALA A 173 4.59 -43.59 34.23
N PHE A 174 4.53 -43.90 35.54
CA PHE A 174 3.92 -42.99 36.51
C PHE A 174 4.83 -41.83 36.95
N TYR A 175 6.14 -42.08 37.15
CA TYR A 175 7.00 -41.10 37.83
C TYR A 175 7.92 -40.29 36.91
N GLN A 176 8.44 -40.89 35.83
CA GLN A 176 9.46 -40.27 34.99
C GLN A 176 8.91 -39.82 33.63
N MET A 177 8.00 -40.60 33.07
CA MET A 177 7.41 -40.34 31.76
C MET A 177 6.67 -38.99 31.66
N PRO A 178 5.89 -38.53 32.66
CA PRO A 178 5.22 -37.23 32.58
C PRO A 178 6.19 -36.06 32.41
N VAL A 179 7.37 -36.13 33.03
CA VAL A 179 8.43 -35.11 32.87
C VAL A 179 8.98 -35.10 31.44
N HIS A 180 9.15 -36.28 30.83
CA HIS A 180 9.59 -36.40 29.43
C HIS A 180 8.54 -35.88 28.44
N VAL A 181 7.27 -36.24 28.63
CA VAL A 181 6.16 -35.75 27.81
C VAL A 181 6.05 -34.22 27.92
N LEU A 182 6.06 -33.69 29.15
CA LEU A 182 6.02 -32.24 29.39
C LEU A 182 7.20 -31.52 28.74
N LYS A 183 8.42 -32.05 28.87
CA LYS A 183 9.62 -31.48 28.23
C LYS A 183 9.47 -31.43 26.71
N ASN A 184 8.84 -32.42 26.10
CA ASN A 184 8.61 -32.45 24.66
C ASN A 184 7.55 -31.41 24.24
N LEU A 185 6.42 -31.36 24.96
CA LEU A 185 5.35 -30.38 24.71
C LEU A 185 5.85 -28.93 24.85
N LEU A 186 6.70 -28.65 25.83
CA LEU A 186 7.30 -27.31 26.03
C LEU A 186 8.26 -26.91 24.89
N LYS A 187 8.95 -27.88 24.27
CA LYS A 187 9.80 -27.64 23.10
C LYS A 187 8.95 -27.31 21.88
N GLU A 188 7.94 -28.13 21.60
CA GLU A 188 7.05 -27.98 20.44
C GLU A 188 6.28 -26.66 20.47
N LYS A 189 5.73 -26.29 21.64
CA LYS A 189 4.99 -25.02 21.81
C LYS A 189 5.89 -23.78 21.81
N ASN A 190 7.18 -23.90 21.48
CA ASN A 190 8.14 -22.79 21.46
C ASN A 190 8.19 -21.98 22.77
N ILE A 191 7.80 -22.58 23.90
CA ILE A 191 7.79 -21.92 25.21
C ILE A 191 9.23 -21.57 25.65
N LEU A 192 10.23 -22.25 25.07
CA LEU A 192 11.63 -21.88 25.18
C LEU A 192 11.95 -20.48 24.63
N ARG A 193 11.13 -19.91 23.74
CA ARG A 193 11.23 -18.50 23.32
C ARG A 193 10.85 -17.54 24.45
N LEU A 194 10.10 -17.98 25.46
CA LEU A 194 9.82 -17.18 26.65
C LEU A 194 11.08 -16.93 27.50
N ARG A 195 12.14 -17.72 27.29
CA ARG A 195 13.41 -17.54 27.99
C ARG A 195 14.17 -16.29 27.51
N ASN A 196 13.89 -15.81 26.30
CA ASN A 196 14.52 -14.65 25.69
C ASN A 196 13.51 -13.50 25.48
N LEU A 197 12.46 -13.40 26.32
CA LEU A 197 11.46 -12.33 26.22
C LEU A 197 12.08 -10.93 26.28
N ASP A 198 13.10 -10.75 27.12
CA ASP A 198 13.80 -9.47 27.25
C ASP A 198 14.46 -9.04 25.93
N GLU A 199 15.02 -10.01 25.19
CA GLU A 199 15.64 -9.75 23.88
C GLU A 199 14.58 -9.42 22.82
N VAL A 200 13.46 -10.15 22.83
CA VAL A 200 12.33 -9.88 21.93
C VAL A 200 11.73 -8.51 22.22
N GLN A 201 11.53 -8.16 23.49
CA GLN A 201 11.02 -6.85 23.90
C GLN A 201 11.96 -5.72 23.43
N THR A 202 13.26 -5.86 23.65
CA THR A 202 14.26 -4.88 23.21
C THR A 202 14.26 -4.72 21.69
N ASN A 203 14.10 -5.82 20.94
CA ASN A 203 14.02 -5.79 19.49
C ASN A 203 12.74 -5.13 18.98
N VAL A 204 11.61 -5.35 19.65
CA VAL A 204 10.33 -4.69 19.33
C VAL A 204 10.42 -3.19 19.59
N GLU A 205 10.92 -2.77 20.76
CA GLU A 205 11.10 -1.36 21.11
C GLU A 205 12.02 -0.65 20.10
N ARG A 206 13.14 -1.28 19.72
CA ARG A 206 14.05 -0.73 18.70
C ARG A 206 13.36 -0.55 17.36
N ARG A 207 12.57 -1.54 16.92
CA ARG A 207 11.84 -1.47 15.65
C ARG A 207 10.76 -0.39 15.69
N VAL A 208 10.03 -0.24 16.79
CA VAL A 208 9.03 0.82 16.93
C VAL A 208 9.67 2.19 16.80
N ASN A 209 10.81 2.42 17.49
CA ASN A 209 11.52 3.70 17.41
C ASN A 209 12.05 4.00 15.99
N ASP A 210 12.60 3.00 15.29
CA ASP A 210 13.04 3.17 13.89
C ASP A 210 11.86 3.50 12.97
N TRP A 211 10.70 2.87 13.18
CA TRP A 211 9.50 3.15 12.41
C TRP A 211 8.96 4.56 12.65
N GLU A 212 8.93 5.03 13.91
CA GLU A 212 8.54 6.40 14.24
C GLU A 212 9.46 7.42 13.57
N GLU A 213 10.78 7.21 13.62
CA GLU A 213 11.75 8.10 12.98
C GLU A 213 11.56 8.15 11.45
N ARG A 214 11.30 7.00 10.82
CA ARG A 214 11.03 6.92 9.38
C ARG A 214 9.72 7.61 8.99
N ILE A 215 8.68 7.47 9.80
CA ILE A 215 7.38 8.13 9.59
C ILE A 215 7.53 9.64 9.71
N ASP A 216 8.28 10.13 10.70
CA ASP A 216 8.52 11.56 10.88
C ASP A 216 9.31 12.15 9.70
N LYS A 217 10.40 11.49 9.30
CA LYS A 217 11.17 11.87 8.10
C LYS A 217 10.30 11.88 6.83
N GLY A 218 9.48 10.86 6.63
CA GLY A 218 8.56 10.79 5.49
C GLY A 218 7.52 11.92 5.51
N THR A 219 7.01 12.27 6.69
CA THR A 219 6.06 13.37 6.88
C THR A 219 6.70 14.72 6.55
N ILE A 220 7.93 14.96 7.00
CA ILE A 220 8.70 16.18 6.70
C ILE A 220 8.95 16.29 5.20
N GLN A 221 9.35 15.20 4.53
CA GLN A 221 9.58 15.20 3.09
C GLN A 221 8.30 15.44 2.30
N SER A 222 7.18 14.83 2.72
CA SER A 222 5.88 15.03 2.08
C SER A 222 5.44 16.49 2.15
N LYS A 223 5.57 17.14 3.31
CA LYS A 223 5.26 18.57 3.47
C LYS A 223 6.16 19.45 2.61
N ALA A 224 7.47 19.18 2.59
CA ALA A 224 8.40 19.93 1.76
C ALA A 224 8.08 19.80 0.25
N LEU A 225 7.61 18.63 -0.19
CA LEU A 225 7.19 18.40 -1.56
C LEU A 225 5.88 19.11 -1.89
N GLU A 226 4.91 19.11 -0.96
CA GLU A 226 3.65 19.85 -1.07
C GLU A 226 3.91 21.36 -1.24
N ASP A 227 4.74 21.95 -0.37
CA ASP A 227 5.14 23.36 -0.44
C ASP A 227 5.82 23.71 -1.77
N ALA A 228 6.72 22.83 -2.25
CA ALA A 228 7.39 23.02 -3.54
C ALA A 228 6.39 22.96 -4.70
N LEU A 229 5.45 22.01 -4.67
CA LEU A 229 4.44 21.84 -5.72
C LEU A 229 3.48 23.04 -5.75
N GLU A 230 3.06 23.56 -4.59
CA GLU A 230 2.23 24.75 -4.50
C GLU A 230 2.93 25.97 -5.08
N LYS A 231 4.23 26.14 -4.78
CA LYS A 231 5.07 27.19 -5.38
C LYS A 231 5.15 27.06 -6.90
N HIS A 232 5.35 25.85 -7.41
CA HIS A 232 5.39 25.58 -8.85
C HIS A 232 4.05 25.79 -9.55
N LYS A 233 2.93 25.37 -8.93
CA LYS A 233 1.57 25.60 -9.43
C LYS A 233 1.26 27.09 -9.54
N THR A 234 1.64 27.86 -8.52
CA THR A 234 1.48 29.31 -8.51
C THR A 234 2.31 29.97 -9.63
N ALA A 235 3.57 29.56 -9.80
CA ALA A 235 4.42 30.02 -10.91
C ALA A 235 3.79 29.72 -12.28
N TYR A 236 3.31 28.50 -12.47
CA TYR A 236 2.71 28.05 -13.71
C TYR A 236 1.45 28.84 -14.08
N ASN A 237 0.58 29.15 -13.11
CA ASN A 237 -0.62 29.94 -13.36
C ASN A 237 -0.32 31.34 -13.90
N PHE A 238 0.71 32.01 -13.39
CA PHE A 238 1.12 33.33 -13.89
C PHE A 238 1.78 33.27 -15.27
N VAL A 239 2.58 32.23 -15.53
CA VAL A 239 3.14 31.97 -16.87
C VAL A 239 2.02 31.70 -17.88
N ALA A 240 0.98 30.95 -17.49
CA ALA A 240 -0.19 30.71 -18.32
C ALA A 240 -0.98 32.00 -18.60
N LEU A 241 -1.17 32.86 -17.58
CA LEU A 241 -1.80 34.18 -17.73
C LEU A 241 -1.00 35.07 -18.70
N HIS A 242 0.33 35.14 -18.52
CA HIS A 242 1.23 35.86 -19.40
C HIS A 242 1.12 35.38 -20.85
N LYS A 243 1.12 34.05 -21.07
CA LYS A 243 0.93 33.45 -22.39
C LYS A 243 -0.44 33.81 -23.00
N GLY A 244 -1.49 33.84 -22.18
CA GLY A 244 -2.83 34.29 -22.58
C GLY A 244 -2.85 35.75 -23.04
N PHE A 245 -2.28 36.66 -22.24
CA PHE A 245 -2.17 38.07 -22.58
C PHE A 245 -1.27 38.31 -23.81
N ASN A 246 -0.16 37.58 -23.96
CA ASN A 246 0.70 37.69 -25.13
C ASN A 246 -0.02 37.32 -26.43
N LYS A 247 -0.84 36.25 -26.40
CA LYS A 247 -1.68 35.86 -27.53
C LYS A 247 -2.72 36.95 -27.86
N LEU A 248 -3.31 37.58 -26.84
CA LEU A 248 -4.28 38.67 -27.00
C LEU A 248 -3.60 39.94 -27.57
N SER A 249 -2.42 40.30 -27.07
CA SER A 249 -1.61 41.41 -27.56
C SER A 249 -1.23 41.22 -29.02
N SER A 250 -0.78 40.01 -29.40
CA SER A 250 -0.44 39.68 -30.79
C SER A 250 -1.64 39.87 -31.74
N LYS A 251 -2.82 39.40 -31.33
CA LYS A 251 -4.06 39.60 -32.12
C LYS A 251 -4.42 41.09 -32.25
N LYS A 252 -4.32 41.86 -31.17
CA LYS A 252 -4.59 43.29 -31.18
C LYS A 252 -3.56 44.10 -31.97
N ASN A 253 -2.30 43.66 -31.99
CA ASN A 253 -1.25 44.28 -32.78
C ASN A 253 -1.51 44.09 -34.28
N PHE A 254 -2.06 42.94 -34.69
CA PHE A 254 -2.53 42.73 -36.05
C PHE A 254 -3.71 43.66 -36.41
N GLU A 255 -4.71 43.79 -35.54
CA GLU A 255 -5.83 44.73 -35.74
C GLU A 255 -5.35 46.19 -35.84
N LYS A 256 -4.42 46.61 -34.97
CA LYS A 256 -3.78 47.93 -35.01
C LYS A 256 -3.09 48.15 -36.36
N TRP A 257 -2.32 47.17 -36.82
CA TRP A 257 -1.60 47.27 -38.09
C TRP A 257 -2.56 47.37 -39.28
N PHE A 258 -3.64 46.58 -39.29
CA PHE A 258 -4.69 46.68 -40.31
C PHE A 258 -5.32 48.07 -40.35
N HIS A 259 -5.70 48.63 -39.20
CA HIS A 259 -6.27 49.98 -39.12
C HIS A 259 -5.25 51.08 -39.47
N ALA A 260 -3.96 50.87 -39.20
CA ALA A 260 -2.89 51.79 -39.62
C ALA A 260 -2.73 51.82 -41.14
N ILE A 261 -2.74 50.65 -41.79
CA ILE A 261 -2.72 50.56 -43.26
C ILE A 261 -3.95 51.23 -43.85
N LEU A 262 -5.14 50.91 -43.33
CA LEU A 262 -6.39 51.48 -43.82
C LEU A 262 -6.42 53.00 -43.67
N ALA A 263 -5.99 53.54 -42.53
CA ALA A 263 -5.88 54.98 -42.31
C ALA A 263 -4.86 55.62 -43.27
N THR A 264 -3.72 54.97 -43.52
CA THR A 264 -2.70 55.45 -44.46
C THR A 264 -3.23 55.48 -45.89
N LEU A 265 -3.94 54.44 -46.33
CA LEU A 265 -4.55 54.35 -47.65
C LEU A 265 -5.65 55.41 -47.83
N LEU A 266 -6.53 55.59 -46.85
CA LEU A 266 -7.55 56.64 -46.87
C LEU A 266 -6.92 58.05 -46.85
N GLY A 267 -5.86 58.24 -46.08
CA GLY A 267 -5.09 59.50 -46.04
C GLY A 267 -4.50 59.86 -47.40
N LEU A 268 -3.96 58.88 -48.14
CA LEU A 268 -3.48 59.07 -49.50
C LEU A 268 -4.61 59.26 -50.51
N LEU A 269 -5.78 58.64 -50.28
CA LEU A 269 -6.95 58.72 -51.17
C LEU A 269 -7.67 60.07 -51.08
N ILE A 270 -7.71 60.73 -49.92
CA ILE A 270 -8.37 62.04 -49.71
C ILE A 270 -7.95 63.12 -50.72
N PRO A 271 -6.66 63.35 -51.02
CA PRO A 271 -6.26 64.36 -52.01
C PRO A 271 -6.51 63.94 -53.47
N THR A 272 -6.72 62.65 -53.76
CA THR A 272 -6.85 62.15 -55.15
C THR A 272 -7.95 62.81 -55.99
N PRO A 273 -9.20 63.04 -55.53
CA PRO A 273 -10.22 63.70 -56.34
C PRO A 273 -9.88 65.16 -56.65
N ILE A 274 -9.16 65.83 -55.74
CA ILE A 274 -8.73 67.24 -55.91
C ILE A 274 -7.61 67.30 -56.96
N VAL A 275 -6.59 66.45 -56.81
CA VAL A 275 -5.47 66.37 -57.76
C VAL A 275 -5.94 65.93 -59.15
N ALA A 276 -6.86 64.95 -59.24
CA ALA A 276 -7.42 64.51 -60.51
C ALA A 276 -8.18 65.62 -61.23
N LYS A 277 -8.97 66.43 -60.51
CA LYS A 277 -9.65 67.59 -61.09
C LYS A 277 -8.66 68.66 -61.56
N LEU A 278 -7.64 68.99 -60.76
CA LEU A 278 -6.59 69.95 -61.17
C LEU A 278 -5.82 69.45 -62.40
N TRP A 279 -5.52 68.16 -62.46
CA TRP A 279 -4.87 67.55 -63.61
C TRP A 279 -5.75 67.62 -64.87
N TYR A 280 -7.05 67.28 -64.75
CA TYR A 280 -8.02 67.40 -65.84
C TYR A 280 -8.12 68.85 -66.36
N LEU A 281 -8.20 69.83 -65.45
CA LEU A 281 -8.23 71.26 -65.81
C LEU A 281 -6.95 71.72 -66.52
N SER A 282 -5.78 71.18 -66.17
CA SER A 282 -4.52 71.54 -66.83
C SER A 282 -4.35 70.98 -68.26
N LYS A 283 -5.15 69.99 -68.65
CA LYS A 283 -5.12 69.36 -69.99
C LYS A 283 -6.16 69.94 -70.95
N LEU A 284 -7.05 70.81 -70.49
CA LEU A 284 -8.05 71.46 -71.34
C LEU A 284 -7.42 72.58 -72.18
N PRO A 285 -7.67 72.66 -73.49
CA PRO A 285 -7.21 73.77 -74.32
C PRO A 285 -7.88 75.08 -73.89
N THR A 286 -7.14 76.19 -73.93
CA THR A 286 -7.55 77.52 -73.44
C THR A 286 -8.87 78.05 -74.01
N ASN A 287 -9.34 77.51 -75.14
CA ASN A 287 -10.58 77.90 -75.81
C ASN A 287 -11.82 77.10 -75.34
N GLN A 288 -11.67 76.14 -74.42
CA GLN A 288 -12.75 75.29 -73.88
C GLN A 288 -12.77 75.31 -72.34
N MET A 289 -12.39 76.45 -71.74
CA MET A 289 -12.47 76.62 -70.29
C MET A 289 -13.95 76.58 -69.85
N PRO A 290 -14.32 75.75 -68.85
CA PRO A 290 -15.68 75.69 -68.36
C PRO A 290 -16.09 77.01 -67.69
N ASP A 291 -17.35 77.43 -67.88
CA ASP A 291 -17.91 78.60 -67.19
C ASP A 291 -17.78 78.49 -65.66
N ALA A 292 -17.57 79.62 -64.99
CA ALA A 292 -17.41 79.68 -63.53
C ALA A 292 -18.56 78.99 -62.77
N THR A 293 -19.78 79.06 -63.30
CA THR A 293 -20.98 78.40 -62.76
C THR A 293 -20.88 76.86 -62.83
N LEU A 294 -20.37 76.30 -63.93
CA LEU A 294 -20.21 74.85 -64.11
C LEU A 294 -19.08 74.30 -63.23
N LEU A 295 -18.01 75.08 -63.05
CA LEU A 295 -16.95 74.77 -62.09
C LEU A 295 -17.45 74.76 -60.64
N ALA A 296 -18.33 75.68 -60.27
CA ALA A 296 -18.93 75.74 -58.93
C ALA A 296 -19.83 74.52 -58.64
N VAL A 297 -20.70 74.13 -59.58
CA VAL A 297 -21.59 72.96 -59.41
C VAL A 297 -20.79 71.66 -59.30
N SER A 298 -19.68 71.52 -60.03
CA SER A 298 -18.82 70.33 -59.98
C SER A 298 -17.97 70.20 -58.70
N ILE A 299 -17.92 71.22 -57.83
CA ILE A 299 -17.24 71.13 -56.52
C ILE A 299 -18.10 70.34 -55.52
N ILE A 300 -19.43 70.46 -55.59
CA ILE A 300 -20.36 69.82 -54.64
C ILE A 300 -20.13 68.30 -54.52
N PRO A 301 -20.12 67.50 -55.61
CA PRO A 301 -19.89 66.06 -55.48
C PRO A 301 -18.48 65.70 -54.98
N ILE A 302 -17.47 66.52 -55.30
CA ILE A 302 -16.09 66.31 -54.84
C ILE A 302 -15.97 66.61 -53.34
N ALA A 303 -16.58 67.70 -52.88
CA ALA A 303 -16.63 68.05 -51.47
C ALA A 303 -17.37 66.98 -50.66
N SER A 304 -18.50 66.46 -51.16
CA SER A 304 -19.23 65.36 -50.54
C SER A 304 -18.39 64.07 -50.47
N LEU A 305 -17.68 63.71 -51.55
CA LEU A 305 -16.79 62.55 -51.56
C LEU A 305 -15.63 62.70 -50.57
N VAL A 306 -14.99 63.87 -50.54
CA VAL A 306 -13.91 64.17 -49.57
C VAL A 306 -14.43 64.12 -48.13
N ALA A 307 -15.63 64.65 -47.86
CA ALA A 307 -16.24 64.58 -46.53
C ALA A 307 -16.47 63.14 -46.07
N ILE A 308 -16.96 62.26 -46.96
CA ILE A 308 -17.13 60.83 -46.68
C ILE A 308 -15.78 60.15 -46.41
N LEU A 309 -14.75 60.45 -47.22
CA LEU A 309 -13.40 59.91 -47.02
C LEU A 309 -12.78 60.36 -45.69
N ILE A 310 -12.96 61.63 -45.31
CA ILE A 310 -12.52 62.16 -44.01
C ILE A 310 -13.24 61.46 -42.86
N TYR A 311 -14.53 61.18 -43.00
CA TYR A 311 -15.30 60.44 -41.99
C TYR A 311 -14.73 59.02 -41.79
N PHE A 312 -14.49 58.28 -42.89
CA PHE A 312 -13.88 56.94 -42.83
C PHE A 312 -12.43 56.97 -42.33
N PHE A 313 -11.68 58.02 -42.64
CA PHE A 313 -10.35 58.23 -42.09
C PHE A 313 -10.39 58.43 -40.58
N ARG A 314 -11.31 59.27 -40.08
CA ARG A 314 -11.49 59.52 -38.64
C ARG A 314 -11.86 58.26 -37.87
N ILE A 315 -12.79 57.44 -38.37
CA ILE A 315 -13.15 56.18 -37.71
C ILE A 315 -11.98 55.18 -37.71
N SER A 316 -11.22 55.09 -38.80
CA SER A 316 -10.03 54.22 -38.84
C SER A 316 -8.95 54.69 -37.87
N LEU A 317 -8.74 56.01 -37.75
CA LEU A 317 -7.81 56.60 -36.81
C LEU A 317 -8.25 56.39 -35.35
N ALA A 318 -9.55 56.51 -35.07
CA ALA A 318 -10.11 56.22 -33.75
C ALA A 318 -9.93 54.75 -33.35
N ASN A 319 -10.18 53.82 -34.27
CA ASN A 319 -9.94 52.39 -34.04
C ASN A 319 -8.46 52.05 -33.86
N PHE A 320 -7.56 52.73 -34.57
CA PHE A 320 -6.11 52.60 -34.36
C PHE A 320 -5.69 53.05 -32.96
N LYS A 321 -6.16 54.23 -32.52
CA LYS A 321 -5.89 54.75 -31.17
C LYS A 321 -6.45 53.83 -30.09
N SER A 322 -7.68 53.35 -30.29
CA SER A 322 -8.33 52.36 -29.43
C SER A 322 -7.49 51.08 -29.30
N ALA A 323 -7.08 50.48 -30.42
CA ALA A 323 -6.26 49.28 -30.43
C ALA A 323 -4.89 49.51 -29.74
N LYS A 324 -4.28 50.68 -29.94
CA LYS A 324 -3.04 51.07 -29.25
C LYS A 324 -3.22 51.15 -27.74
N SER A 325 -4.30 51.78 -27.26
CA SER A 325 -4.63 51.87 -25.83
C SER A 325 -4.85 50.47 -25.21
N GLN A 326 -5.59 49.60 -25.92
CA GLN A 326 -5.82 48.23 -25.48
C GLN A 326 -4.51 47.42 -25.37
N ILE A 327 -3.59 47.57 -26.34
CA ILE A 327 -2.28 46.91 -26.31
C ILE A 327 -1.46 47.38 -25.10
N LEU A 328 -1.40 48.69 -24.84
CA LEU A 328 -0.67 49.24 -23.69
C LEU A 328 -1.21 48.67 -22.37
N GLN A 329 -2.53 48.55 -22.23
CA GLN A 329 -3.16 47.95 -21.07
C GLN A 329 -2.85 46.44 -20.94
N ILE A 330 -2.72 45.71 -22.05
CA ILE A 330 -2.36 44.28 -22.03
C ILE A 330 -0.88 44.09 -21.67
N GLU A 331 0.01 44.91 -22.24
CA GLU A 331 1.45 44.86 -21.96
C GLU A 331 1.74 45.13 -20.47
N LEU A 332 1.05 46.10 -19.86
CA LEU A 332 1.15 46.31 -18.41
C LEU A 332 0.79 45.05 -17.61
N ARG A 333 -0.28 44.35 -17.97
CA ARG A 333 -0.69 43.10 -17.30
C ARG A 333 0.33 41.98 -17.51
N MET A 334 0.94 41.90 -18.70
CA MET A 334 2.02 40.95 -18.98
C MET A 334 3.23 41.20 -18.08
N THR A 335 3.71 42.44 -18.02
CA THR A 335 4.83 42.84 -17.14
C THR A 335 4.51 42.55 -15.68
N LEU A 336 3.29 42.85 -15.22
CA LEU A 336 2.87 42.53 -13.85
C LEU A 336 2.89 41.01 -13.58
N CYS A 337 2.46 40.17 -14.53
CA CYS A 337 2.51 38.71 -14.39
C CYS A 337 3.95 38.15 -14.38
N GLU A 338 4.91 38.78 -15.07
CA GLU A 338 6.33 38.38 -15.02
C GLU A 338 6.97 38.70 -13.67
N PHE A 339 6.60 39.83 -13.04
CA PHE A 339 7.21 40.28 -11.78
C PHE A 339 6.43 39.92 -10.51
N VAL A 340 5.26 39.28 -10.61
CA VAL A 340 4.37 39.01 -9.47
C VAL A 340 5.01 38.13 -8.39
N GLN A 341 5.88 37.17 -8.76
CA GLN A 341 6.48 36.26 -7.78
C GLN A 341 7.47 36.98 -6.85
N ASP A 342 8.36 37.78 -7.43
CA ASP A 342 9.31 38.60 -6.67
C ASP A 342 8.59 39.69 -5.88
N TYR A 343 7.52 40.25 -6.45
CA TYR A 343 6.68 41.24 -5.79
C TYR A 343 5.89 40.67 -4.61
N ALA A 344 5.28 39.48 -4.74
CA ALA A 344 4.54 38.82 -3.68
C ALA A 344 5.47 38.40 -2.52
N LYS A 345 6.69 37.96 -2.84
CA LYS A 345 7.73 37.66 -1.85
C LYS A 345 8.15 38.92 -1.09
N TYR A 346 8.43 40.01 -1.80
CA TYR A 346 8.78 41.31 -1.21
C TYR A 346 7.66 41.92 -0.36
N ALA A 347 6.41 41.84 -0.83
CA ALA A 347 5.25 42.36 -0.10
C ALA A 347 5.01 41.63 1.23
N LYS A 348 5.26 40.31 1.25
CA LYS A 348 5.17 39.47 2.47
C LYS A 348 6.30 39.78 3.47
N GLU A 349 7.47 40.17 2.99
CA GLU A 349 8.63 40.50 3.84
C GLU A 349 8.57 41.91 4.47
N ILE A 350 7.81 42.86 3.91
CA ILE A 350 7.91 44.29 4.27
C ILE A 350 6.63 44.91 4.85
N LYS A 351 5.45 44.26 4.80
CA LYS A 351 4.21 44.83 5.37
C LYS A 351 3.21 43.78 5.85
N ASP A 352 2.65 44.00 7.05
CA ASP A 352 1.39 43.41 7.58
C ASP A 352 0.13 43.68 6.72
N ASN A 353 0.27 44.14 5.46
CA ASN A 353 -0.79 44.51 4.53
C ASN A 353 -0.61 43.82 3.15
N SER A 354 -0.10 42.58 3.14
CA SER A 354 0.01 41.74 1.94
C SER A 354 -1.32 41.65 1.18
N ASP A 355 -2.43 41.57 1.92
CA ASP A 355 -3.76 41.33 1.38
C ASP A 355 -4.30 42.52 0.58
N ILE A 356 -4.04 43.74 1.04
CA ILE A 356 -4.43 44.97 0.32
C ILE A 356 -3.64 45.08 -1.00
N THR A 357 -2.37 44.68 -0.96
CA THR A 357 -1.45 44.79 -2.09
C THR A 357 -1.76 43.76 -3.18
N LEU A 358 -2.06 42.51 -2.78
CA LEU A 358 -2.45 41.44 -3.69
C LEU A 358 -3.85 41.68 -4.30
N ASN A 359 -4.80 42.19 -3.51
CA ASN A 359 -6.13 42.56 -3.99
C ASN A 359 -6.07 43.71 -5.03
N ASN A 360 -5.17 44.68 -4.85
CA ASN A 360 -4.94 45.72 -5.86
C ASN A 360 -4.29 45.16 -7.14
N PHE A 361 -3.37 44.19 -7.02
CA PHE A 361 -2.83 43.47 -8.17
C PHE A 361 -3.93 42.72 -8.94
N GLU A 362 -4.77 41.96 -8.23
CA GLU A 362 -5.87 41.19 -8.82
C GLU A 362 -6.85 42.11 -9.58
N LYS A 363 -7.19 43.26 -8.98
CA LYS A 363 -8.00 44.30 -9.62
C LYS A 363 -7.37 44.83 -10.90
N VAL A 364 -6.05 45.04 -10.95
CA VAL A 364 -5.37 45.54 -12.15
C VAL A 364 -5.39 44.46 -13.24
N ILE A 365 -5.07 43.21 -12.91
CA ILE A 365 -5.03 42.09 -13.87
C ILE A 365 -6.41 41.79 -14.45
N PHE A 366 -7.45 41.75 -13.63
CA PHE A 366 -8.82 41.40 -14.07
C PHE A 366 -9.71 42.61 -14.38
N SER A 367 -9.18 43.83 -14.33
CA SER A 367 -9.92 45.00 -14.79
C SER A 367 -10.27 44.89 -16.28
N ASN A 368 -11.38 45.50 -16.67
CA ASN A 368 -11.81 45.54 -18.07
C ASN A 368 -10.79 46.25 -18.97
N ILE A 369 -10.61 45.74 -20.19
CA ILE A 369 -9.79 46.38 -21.23
C ILE A 369 -10.69 47.41 -21.94
N VAL A 370 -10.46 48.70 -21.69
CA VAL A 370 -11.31 49.78 -22.21
C VAL A 370 -10.79 50.26 -23.56
N ALA A 371 -11.72 50.55 -24.48
CA ALA A 371 -11.45 50.96 -25.85
C ALA A 371 -11.15 52.45 -26.03
N ASP A 372 -11.48 53.31 -25.07
CA ASP A 372 -11.41 54.77 -25.19
C ASP A 372 -10.21 55.36 -24.42
N GLU A 373 -9.45 56.26 -25.06
CA GLU A 373 -8.30 56.96 -24.44
C GLU A 373 -8.76 57.90 -23.29
N GLY A 374 -10.03 58.35 -23.32
CA GLY A 374 -10.60 59.25 -22.31
C GLY A 374 -11.16 58.57 -21.04
N GLN A 375 -11.23 57.23 -21.02
CA GLN A 375 -11.70 56.44 -19.88
C GLN A 375 -10.72 55.32 -19.53
N ILE A 376 -9.44 55.66 -19.43
CA ILE A 376 -8.51 54.79 -18.72
C ILE A 376 -9.05 54.64 -17.29
N PRO A 377 -9.46 53.45 -16.83
CA PRO A 377 -10.08 53.28 -15.52
C PRO A 377 -9.16 53.87 -14.43
N ALA A 378 -9.72 54.46 -13.37
CA ALA A 378 -8.98 54.95 -12.20
C ALA A 378 -8.05 53.89 -11.54
N VAL A 379 -8.16 52.63 -11.95
CA VAL A 379 -7.26 51.51 -11.64
C VAL A 379 -5.84 51.73 -12.19
N PHE A 380 -5.69 52.47 -13.30
CA PHE A 380 -4.39 52.83 -13.89
C PHE A 380 -3.69 53.94 -13.07
N ASP A 381 -4.43 54.73 -12.29
CA ASP A 381 -3.89 55.69 -11.32
C ASP A 381 -3.29 54.97 -10.09
N GLY A 382 -3.72 53.73 -9.83
CA GLY A 382 -3.09 52.82 -8.87
C GLY A 382 -1.69 52.35 -9.28
N VAL A 383 -1.36 52.39 -10.57
CA VAL A 383 -0.01 52.08 -11.08
C VAL A 383 1.00 53.14 -10.63
N ASP A 384 0.57 54.39 -10.44
CA ASP A 384 1.42 55.48 -9.97
C ASP A 384 1.80 55.29 -8.48
N GLN A 385 0.93 54.64 -7.69
CA GLN A 385 1.24 54.20 -6.33
C GLN A 385 2.21 53.01 -6.34
N ILE A 386 2.04 52.05 -7.26
CA ILE A 386 2.97 50.92 -7.44
C ILE A 386 4.34 51.42 -7.92
N SER A 387 4.40 52.39 -8.84
CA SER A 387 5.65 53.00 -9.32
C SER A 387 6.40 53.74 -8.22
N LYS A 388 5.70 54.43 -7.32
CA LYS A 388 6.30 55.05 -6.12
C LYS A 388 6.86 54.02 -5.15
N LEU A 389 6.21 52.86 -4.99
CA LEU A 389 6.70 51.74 -4.17
C LEU A 389 7.90 51.03 -4.80
N VAL A 390 7.89 50.83 -6.13
CA VAL A 390 9.02 50.23 -6.87
C VAL A 390 10.24 51.15 -6.86
N LYS A 391 10.06 52.47 -7.01
CA LYS A 391 11.15 53.45 -6.86
C LYS A 391 11.71 53.51 -5.44
N ALA A 392 10.88 53.34 -4.42
CA ALA A 392 11.33 53.21 -3.04
C ALA A 392 12.16 51.93 -2.80
N ALA A 393 11.94 50.87 -3.59
CA ALA A 393 12.71 49.62 -3.55
C ALA A 393 14.06 49.70 -4.30
N GLN A 394 14.19 50.58 -5.30
CA GLN A 394 15.45 50.82 -6.03
C GLN A 394 16.38 51.84 -5.36
N GLY A 395 15.93 52.50 -4.28
CA GLY A 395 16.65 53.54 -3.54
C GLY A 395 17.32 53.09 -2.24
N LYS A 396 17.57 51.79 -2.07
CA LYS A 396 18.36 51.23 -0.96
C LYS A 396 19.45 50.30 -1.49
#